data_AF-A0A949FZ88-F1
#
_entry.id   AF-A0A949FZ88-F1
#
_cell.length_a   1.000
_cell.length_b   1.000
_cell.length_c   1.000
_cell.angle_alpha   90.00
_cell.angle_beta   90.00
_cell.angle_gamma   90.00
#
_symmetry.space_group_name_H-M   'P 1'
#
loop_
_entity.id
_entity.type
_entity.pdbx_description
1 polymer ?
#
loop_
_entity_poly.entity_id
_entity_poly.type
_entity_poly.pdbx_seq_one_letter_code
_entity_poly.pdbx_strand_id
1 'polypeptide(L)'
;MPPFARALLALVVGIALLVPAAGCSGTKKKGKKGGLTIAQQREKADKESTPDRQAAAYLKIARKQFASGDKSGAKESGKTALQKISGEGEASQVAPRLIDVAGFLAEVGEKKPARDALKKATDLAATLEDPVRRARVLAEAGGVYGDKAKGLADGKAAKDALAQATEAAEKADERFRAEALAAVALGYTRSGLADAASDMVGKLEEAAKGLEEPRAKAEALAAAANVKAQTGKKDEAKALLDEAAAAAKSVERAESRAYALVAVATALDANGATKEALSLLKEADKAANKVAEPDAMKTIVDKVRALTMALEKK
;
A
#
# COMPACT_ATOMS: atom_id res chain seq x y z
N MET A 1 33.32 -51.70 27.39
CA MET A 1 32.23 -52.39 28.10
C MET A 1 30.91 -52.06 27.40
N PRO A 2 30.27 -53.02 26.72
CA PRO A 2 28.81 -53.01 26.52
C PRO A 2 28.15 -53.74 27.75
N PRO A 3 26.85 -54.13 27.83
CA PRO A 3 25.65 -53.84 27.00
C PRO A 3 24.30 -53.73 27.82
N PHE A 4 23.16 -53.64 27.11
CA PHE A 4 21.77 -54.01 27.53
C PHE A 4 21.09 -53.17 28.65
N ALA A 5 19.76 -52.98 28.76
CA ALA A 5 18.57 -53.73 28.40
C ALA A 5 17.36 -52.75 28.27
N ARG A 6 16.49 -52.85 27.25
CA ARG A 6 15.19 -53.57 27.27
C ARG A 6 14.36 -53.30 28.54
N ALA A 7 13.31 -52.48 28.42
CA ALA A 7 11.92 -52.90 28.19
C ALA A 7 11.29 -53.63 29.39
N LEU A 8 10.15 -53.15 29.90
CA LEU A 8 8.93 -53.93 30.13
C LEU A 8 7.87 -53.15 30.93
N LEU A 9 6.62 -53.51 30.62
CA LEU A 9 5.43 -53.55 31.48
C LEU A 9 4.79 -52.24 31.98
N ALA A 10 3.66 -51.92 31.36
CA ALA A 10 2.46 -51.56 32.11
C ALA A 10 1.38 -52.61 31.81
N LEU A 11 1.06 -53.41 32.83
CA LEU A 11 -0.03 -54.39 32.87
C LEU A 11 -1.08 -53.85 33.88
N VAL A 12 -2.33 -54.29 33.69
CA VAL A 12 -3.46 -54.31 34.66
C VAL A 12 -4.32 -53.04 34.65
N VAL A 13 -5.43 -52.99 33.88
CA VAL A 13 -6.78 -53.60 34.07
C VAL A 13 -7.70 -52.73 34.92
N GLY A 14 -8.90 -52.48 34.40
CA GLY A 14 -10.01 -51.89 35.17
C GLY A 14 -11.22 -51.52 34.29
N ILE A 15 -12.03 -52.52 33.98
CA ILE A 15 -13.32 -52.47 33.25
C ILE A 15 -14.37 -51.65 34.03
N ALA A 16 -15.18 -50.84 33.34
CA ALA A 16 -16.62 -50.72 33.61
C ALA A 16 -17.38 -50.05 32.46
N LEU A 17 -18.48 -50.69 32.06
CA LEU A 17 -19.44 -50.34 31.02
C LEU A 17 -20.44 -49.24 31.45
N LEU A 18 -21.17 -48.76 30.43
CA LEU A 18 -22.53 -48.18 30.43
C LEU A 18 -22.71 -46.64 30.37
N VAL A 19 -23.21 -46.23 29.20
CA VAL A 19 -23.95 -45.01 28.83
C VAL A 19 -25.47 -45.28 29.12
N PRO A 20 -26.44 -44.32 29.12
CA PRO A 20 -26.46 -42.85 29.20
C PRO A 20 -27.34 -42.29 30.35
N ALA A 21 -27.20 -41.01 30.67
CA ALA A 21 -28.31 -40.24 31.25
C ALA A 21 -28.37 -38.84 30.65
N ALA A 22 -29.56 -38.50 30.19
CA ALA A 22 -29.92 -37.22 29.60
C ALA A 22 -29.87 -36.07 30.62
N GLY A 23 -29.64 -34.87 30.09
CA GLY A 23 -29.94 -33.62 30.78
C GLY A 23 -28.73 -32.69 30.89
N CYS A 24 -28.70 -31.67 30.02
CA CYS A 24 -28.84 -30.28 30.44
C CYS A 24 -28.51 -29.30 29.31
N SER A 25 -29.33 -28.26 29.24
CA SER A 25 -29.07 -26.94 28.68
C SER A 25 -28.54 -26.87 27.24
N GLY A 26 -29.51 -26.72 26.34
CA GLY A 26 -29.29 -26.03 25.08
C GLY A 26 -28.69 -24.64 25.32
N THR A 27 -27.37 -24.53 25.16
CA THR A 27 -26.72 -23.29 24.81
C THR A 27 -26.28 -23.42 23.37
N LYS A 28 -27.00 -22.72 22.48
CA LYS A 28 -26.58 -22.44 21.11
C LYS A 28 -25.17 -21.83 21.18
N LYS A 29 -24.13 -22.65 20.98
CA LYS A 29 -22.85 -22.14 20.50
C LYS A 29 -23.14 -21.61 19.09
N LYS A 30 -23.38 -20.29 18.99
CA LYS A 30 -23.26 -19.58 17.72
C LYS A 30 -21.86 -19.91 17.22
N GLY A 31 -21.76 -20.89 16.32
CA GLY A 31 -20.52 -21.20 15.64
C GLY A 31 -20.00 -19.89 15.07
N LYS A 32 -18.72 -19.58 15.34
CA LYS A 32 -17.99 -18.58 14.54
C LYS A 32 -18.31 -18.93 13.10
N LYS A 33 -19.03 -18.05 12.38
CA LYS A 33 -19.26 -18.21 10.95
C LYS A 33 -17.87 -18.36 10.33
N GLY A 34 -17.49 -19.59 9.96
CA GLY A 34 -16.26 -19.84 9.23
C GLY A 34 -16.29 -18.95 8.00
N GLY A 35 -15.20 -18.24 7.72
CA GLY A 35 -15.10 -17.44 6.51
C GLY A 35 -15.36 -18.29 5.26
N LEU A 36 -15.74 -17.64 4.16
CA LEU A 36 -15.95 -18.32 2.87
C LEU A 36 -14.75 -19.20 2.52
N THR A 37 -14.99 -20.42 2.02
CA THR A 37 -13.94 -21.28 1.47
C THR A 37 -13.26 -20.59 0.28
N ILE A 38 -12.06 -21.02 -0.11
CA ILE A 38 -11.37 -20.46 -1.29
C ILE A 38 -12.22 -20.63 -2.56
N ALA A 39 -12.90 -21.78 -2.72
CA ALA A 39 -13.81 -22.01 -3.84
C ALA A 39 -14.97 -21.01 -3.86
N GLN A 40 -15.62 -20.77 -2.71
CA GLN A 40 -16.69 -19.77 -2.59
C GLN A 40 -16.18 -18.35 -2.85
N GLN A 41 -14.94 -18.04 -2.45
CA GLN A 41 -14.32 -16.75 -2.75
C GLN A 41 -14.06 -16.58 -4.26
N ARG A 42 -13.59 -17.63 -4.95
CA ARG A 42 -13.36 -17.62 -6.41
C ARG A 42 -14.67 -17.47 -7.18
N GLU A 43 -15.71 -18.22 -6.80
CA GLU A 43 -17.05 -18.09 -7.41
C GLU A 43 -17.59 -16.67 -7.25
N LYS A 44 -17.42 -16.07 -6.06
CA LYS A 44 -17.79 -14.67 -5.83
C LYS A 44 -16.94 -13.72 -6.70
N ALA A 45 -15.65 -13.98 -6.84
CA ALA A 45 -14.76 -13.18 -7.68
C ALA A 45 -15.20 -13.24 -9.14
N ASP A 46 -15.60 -14.40 -9.67
CA ASP A 46 -16.09 -14.53 -11.05
C ASP A 46 -17.42 -13.80 -11.29
N LYS A 47 -18.23 -13.65 -10.24
CA LYS A 47 -19.51 -12.91 -10.28
C LYS A 47 -19.34 -11.39 -10.20
N GLU A 48 -18.12 -10.89 -10.02
CA GLU A 48 -17.87 -9.44 -10.08
C GLU A 48 -18.17 -8.88 -11.47
N SER A 49 -18.69 -7.65 -11.49
CA SER A 49 -19.34 -7.09 -12.68
C SER A 49 -18.39 -6.63 -13.79
N THR A 50 -17.11 -6.47 -13.51
CA THR A 50 -16.11 -6.02 -14.49
C THR A 50 -14.84 -6.86 -14.38
N PRO A 51 -14.10 -7.09 -15.48
CA PRO A 51 -12.82 -7.82 -15.44
C PRO A 51 -11.84 -7.24 -14.42
N ASP A 52 -11.89 -5.93 -14.31
CA ASP A 52 -11.27 -5.08 -13.31
C ASP A 52 -11.55 -5.47 -11.84
N ARG A 53 -12.84 -5.64 -11.49
CA ARG A 53 -13.24 -6.07 -10.15
C ARG A 53 -12.92 -7.55 -9.92
N GLN A 54 -13.06 -8.37 -10.96
CA GLN A 54 -12.66 -9.78 -10.93
C GLN A 54 -11.16 -9.90 -10.59
N ALA A 55 -10.29 -9.15 -11.28
CA ALA A 55 -8.85 -9.15 -11.01
C ALA A 55 -8.51 -8.71 -9.58
N ALA A 56 -9.13 -7.63 -9.09
CA ALA A 56 -8.93 -7.17 -7.72
C ALA A 56 -9.37 -8.22 -6.69
N ALA A 57 -10.49 -8.91 -6.94
CA ALA A 57 -10.98 -9.98 -6.08
C ALA A 57 -10.02 -11.19 -6.09
N TYR A 58 -9.56 -11.63 -7.26
CA TYR A 58 -8.58 -12.70 -7.39
C TYR A 58 -7.24 -12.36 -6.74
N LEU A 59 -6.74 -11.12 -6.89
CA LEU A 59 -5.51 -10.67 -6.24
C LEU A 59 -5.65 -10.67 -4.71
N LYS A 60 -6.82 -10.30 -4.18
CA LYS A 60 -7.12 -10.39 -2.75
C LYS A 60 -7.13 -11.85 -2.26
N ILE A 61 -7.69 -12.77 -3.03
CA ILE A 61 -7.66 -14.21 -2.72
C ILE A 61 -6.20 -14.70 -2.72
N ALA A 62 -5.44 -14.33 -3.75
CA ALA A 62 -4.05 -14.73 -3.90
C ALA A 62 -3.17 -14.28 -2.72
N ARG A 63 -3.32 -13.02 -2.28
CA ARG A 63 -2.62 -12.48 -1.10
C ARG A 63 -2.99 -13.22 0.18
N LYS A 64 -4.26 -13.60 0.37
CA LYS A 64 -4.68 -14.40 1.53
C LYS A 64 -4.09 -15.80 1.51
N GLN A 65 -4.11 -16.47 0.35
CA GLN A 65 -3.51 -17.79 0.18
C GLN A 65 -2.00 -17.75 0.48
N PHE A 66 -1.31 -16.72 -0.02
CA PHE A 66 0.10 -16.54 0.25
C PHE A 66 0.38 -16.34 1.75
N ALA A 67 -0.42 -15.50 2.42
CA ALA A 67 -0.33 -15.28 3.87
C ALA A 67 -0.63 -16.54 4.69
N SER A 68 -1.48 -17.46 4.20
CA SER A 68 -1.76 -18.74 4.84
C SER A 68 -0.80 -19.88 4.44
N GLY A 69 0.23 -19.60 3.63
CA GLY A 69 1.22 -20.59 3.19
C GLY A 69 0.83 -21.39 1.94
N ASP A 70 -0.35 -21.18 1.36
CA ASP A 70 -0.79 -21.80 0.11
C ASP A 70 -0.13 -21.10 -1.09
N LYS A 71 1.16 -21.38 -1.30
CA LYS A 71 1.95 -20.77 -2.39
C LYS A 71 1.46 -21.17 -3.77
N SER A 72 0.99 -22.39 -3.95
CA SER A 72 0.51 -22.86 -5.26
C SER A 72 -0.80 -22.17 -5.65
N GLY A 73 -1.77 -22.14 -4.73
CA GLY A 73 -3.03 -21.45 -4.96
C GLY A 73 -2.85 -19.93 -5.10
N ALA A 74 -1.93 -19.33 -4.34
CA ALA A 74 -1.54 -17.94 -4.49
C ALA A 74 -1.06 -17.61 -5.91
N LYS A 75 -0.16 -18.43 -6.46
CA LYS A 75 0.35 -18.27 -7.83
C LYS A 75 -0.75 -18.41 -8.87
N GLU A 76 -1.60 -19.43 -8.73
CA GLU A 76 -2.74 -19.66 -9.61
C GLU A 76 -3.69 -18.46 -9.60
N SER A 77 -4.15 -18.04 -8.43
CA SER A 77 -5.07 -16.90 -8.27
C SER A 77 -4.45 -15.59 -8.77
N GLY A 78 -3.13 -15.40 -8.60
CA GLY A 78 -2.40 -14.25 -9.16
C GLY A 78 -2.35 -14.26 -10.69
N LYS A 79 -2.14 -15.42 -11.31
CA LYS A 79 -2.20 -15.57 -12.78
C LYS A 79 -3.61 -15.35 -13.30
N THR A 80 -4.62 -15.84 -12.60
CA THR A 80 -6.03 -15.56 -12.95
C THR A 80 -6.31 -14.06 -12.86
N ALA A 81 -5.85 -13.38 -11.80
CA ALA A 81 -5.97 -11.93 -11.70
C ALA A 81 -5.35 -11.23 -12.91
N LEU A 82 -4.15 -11.63 -13.33
CA LEU A 82 -3.49 -11.09 -14.51
C LEU A 82 -4.31 -11.30 -15.79
N GLN A 83 -4.84 -12.52 -16.00
CA GLN A 83 -5.66 -12.84 -17.17
C GLN A 83 -6.89 -11.93 -17.28
N LYS A 84 -7.54 -11.62 -16.14
CA LYS A 84 -8.73 -10.74 -16.12
C LYS A 84 -8.45 -9.30 -16.55
N ILE A 85 -7.24 -8.78 -16.32
CA ILE A 85 -6.83 -7.40 -16.72
C ILE A 85 -5.92 -7.38 -17.96
N SER A 86 -5.71 -8.52 -18.61
CA SER A 86 -4.85 -8.59 -19.80
C SER A 86 -5.55 -8.14 -21.09
N GLY A 87 -6.83 -7.78 -21.05
CA GLY A 87 -7.61 -7.29 -22.18
C GLY A 87 -7.42 -5.81 -22.52
N GLU A 88 -8.35 -5.28 -23.32
CA GLU A 88 -8.47 -3.87 -23.68
C GLU A 88 -9.08 -3.06 -22.52
N GLY A 89 -8.63 -1.82 -22.36
CA GLY A 89 -9.13 -0.90 -21.36
C GLY A 89 -8.33 0.40 -21.36
N GLU A 90 -8.85 1.42 -20.66
CA GLU A 90 -8.18 2.71 -20.58
C GLU A 90 -6.82 2.58 -19.89
N ALA A 91 -5.76 3.10 -20.51
CA ALA A 91 -4.39 3.02 -19.99
C ALA A 91 -4.29 3.50 -18.53
N SER A 92 -5.04 4.56 -18.18
CA SER A 92 -5.05 5.16 -16.85
C SER A 92 -5.59 4.21 -15.76
N GLN A 93 -6.42 3.25 -16.16
CA GLN A 93 -7.03 2.26 -15.28
C GLN A 93 -6.27 0.94 -15.29
N VAL A 94 -5.83 0.50 -16.47
CA VAL A 94 -5.23 -0.83 -16.67
C VAL A 94 -3.77 -0.86 -16.19
N ALA A 95 -2.98 0.19 -16.46
CA ALA A 95 -1.56 0.17 -16.13
C ALA A 95 -1.27 0.03 -14.62
N PRO A 96 -1.92 0.79 -13.71
CA PRO A 96 -1.72 0.60 -12.27
C PRO A 96 -2.09 -0.81 -11.79
N ARG A 97 -3.17 -1.39 -12.34
CA ARG A 97 -3.61 -2.74 -11.97
C ARG A 97 -2.64 -3.82 -12.41
N LEU A 98 -2.05 -3.66 -13.59
CA LEU A 98 -1.01 -4.55 -14.09
C LEU A 98 0.22 -4.50 -13.17
N ILE A 99 0.60 -3.30 -12.69
CA ILE A 99 1.71 -3.14 -11.74
C ILE A 99 1.40 -3.82 -10.40
N ASP A 100 0.19 -3.64 -9.87
CA ASP A 100 -0.28 -4.29 -8.63
C ASP A 100 -0.21 -5.82 -8.70
N VAL A 101 -0.70 -6.40 -9.80
CA VAL A 101 -0.66 -7.84 -10.04
C VAL A 101 0.78 -8.31 -10.28
N ALA A 102 1.57 -7.55 -11.04
CA ALA A 102 2.97 -7.87 -11.30
C ALA A 102 3.81 -7.87 -10.02
N GLY A 103 3.60 -6.92 -9.12
CA GLY A 103 4.28 -6.85 -7.84
C GLY A 103 4.01 -8.09 -7.00
N PHE A 104 2.75 -8.52 -6.93
CA PHE A 104 2.40 -9.76 -6.23
C PHE A 104 3.01 -10.99 -6.91
N LEU A 105 2.91 -11.09 -8.24
CA LEU A 105 3.50 -12.20 -9.01
C LEU A 105 5.01 -12.27 -8.80
N ALA A 106 5.70 -11.13 -8.76
CA ALA A 106 7.12 -11.06 -8.44
C ALA A 106 7.41 -11.55 -7.03
N GLU A 107 6.62 -11.16 -6.04
CA GLU A 107 6.76 -11.55 -4.63
C GLU A 107 6.59 -13.07 -4.45
N VAL A 108 5.66 -13.70 -5.18
CA VAL A 108 5.45 -15.15 -5.14
C VAL A 108 6.35 -15.95 -6.10
N GLY A 109 7.28 -15.29 -6.78
CA GLY A 109 8.31 -15.92 -7.62
C GLY A 109 7.90 -16.17 -9.08
N GLU A 110 6.74 -15.69 -9.53
CA GLU A 110 6.30 -15.72 -10.94
C GLU A 110 6.92 -14.57 -11.74
N LYS A 111 8.25 -14.59 -11.86
CA LYS A 111 9.05 -13.47 -12.40
C LYS A 111 8.75 -13.15 -13.86
N LYS A 112 8.52 -14.16 -14.71
CA LYS A 112 8.22 -13.94 -16.15
C LYS A 112 6.85 -13.26 -16.34
N PRO A 113 5.73 -13.79 -15.79
CA PRO A 113 4.44 -13.08 -15.85
C PRO A 113 4.47 -11.67 -15.27
N ALA A 114 5.18 -11.46 -14.15
CA ALA A 114 5.35 -10.13 -13.56
C ALA A 114 6.07 -9.17 -14.52
N ARG A 115 7.15 -9.62 -15.16
CA ARG A 115 7.91 -8.82 -16.13
C ARG A 115 7.07 -8.47 -17.36
N ASP A 116 6.33 -9.43 -17.90
CA ASP A 116 5.46 -9.21 -19.06
C ASP A 116 4.35 -8.21 -18.73
N ALA A 117 3.76 -8.31 -17.53
CA ALA A 117 2.75 -7.37 -17.04
C ALA A 117 3.31 -5.96 -16.82
N LEU A 118 4.50 -5.82 -16.23
CA LEU A 118 5.15 -4.51 -16.07
C LEU A 118 5.50 -3.87 -17.41
N LYS A 119 5.96 -4.66 -18.39
CA LYS A 119 6.24 -4.15 -19.73
C LYS A 119 4.97 -3.58 -20.36
N LYS A 120 3.86 -4.32 -20.30
CA LYS A 120 2.56 -3.82 -20.78
C LYS A 120 2.13 -2.56 -20.03
N ALA A 121 2.34 -2.50 -18.71
CA ALA A 121 2.01 -1.32 -17.91
C ALA A 121 2.84 -0.09 -18.31
N THR A 122 4.14 -0.24 -18.56
CA THR A 122 4.99 0.87 -19.01
C THR A 122 4.65 1.32 -20.43
N ASP A 123 4.30 0.38 -21.32
CA ASP A 123 3.86 0.71 -22.69
C ASP A 123 2.54 1.50 -22.66
N LEU A 124 1.59 1.12 -21.81
CA LEU A 124 0.35 1.87 -21.58
C LEU A 124 0.63 3.23 -20.92
N ALA A 125 1.57 3.31 -19.98
CA ALA A 125 1.91 4.56 -19.33
C ALA A 125 2.44 5.61 -20.34
N ALA A 126 3.19 5.17 -21.34
CA ALA A 126 3.71 6.04 -22.40
C ALA A 126 2.60 6.73 -23.22
N THR A 127 1.38 6.18 -23.26
CA THR A 127 0.23 6.77 -23.96
C THR A 127 -0.57 7.75 -23.10
N LEU A 128 -0.25 7.91 -21.81
CA LEU A 128 -0.99 8.80 -20.91
C LEU A 128 -0.62 10.26 -21.18
N GLU A 129 -1.58 11.09 -21.58
CA GLU A 129 -1.33 12.52 -21.84
C GLU A 129 -1.00 13.31 -20.58
N ASP A 130 -1.65 12.98 -19.45
CA ASP A 130 -1.40 13.64 -18.16
C ASP A 130 0.01 13.28 -17.64
N PRO A 131 0.94 14.26 -17.57
CA PRO A 131 2.32 14.02 -17.17
C PRO A 131 2.46 13.54 -15.73
N VAL A 132 1.58 13.98 -14.83
CA VAL A 132 1.59 13.57 -13.42
C VAL A 132 1.21 12.10 -13.29
N ARG A 133 0.13 11.70 -13.98
CA ARG A 133 -0.28 10.28 -14.01
C ARG A 133 0.78 9.41 -14.66
N ARG A 134 1.33 9.85 -15.79
CA ARG A 134 2.42 9.14 -16.49
C ARG A 134 3.61 8.91 -15.56
N ALA A 135 4.08 9.96 -14.88
CA ALA A 135 5.18 9.88 -13.93
C ALA A 135 4.89 8.87 -12.81
N ARG A 136 3.69 8.93 -12.22
CA ARG A 136 3.30 8.04 -11.12
C ARG A 136 3.30 6.56 -11.53
N VAL A 137 2.66 6.24 -12.66
CA VAL A 137 2.60 4.85 -13.16
C VAL A 137 3.99 4.31 -13.48
N LEU A 138 4.83 5.10 -14.15
CA LEU A 138 6.20 4.70 -14.49
C LEU A 138 7.08 4.54 -13.24
N ALA A 139 6.95 5.43 -12.25
CA ALA A 139 7.70 5.34 -11.01
C ALA A 139 7.31 4.10 -10.19
N GLU A 140 6.02 3.77 -10.16
CA GLU A 140 5.54 2.56 -9.53
C GLU A 140 6.09 1.32 -10.24
N ALA A 141 6.01 1.25 -11.57
CA ALA A 141 6.59 0.15 -12.34
C ALA A 141 8.10 0.01 -12.07
N GLY A 142 8.84 1.11 -12.11
CA GLY A 142 10.27 1.17 -11.81
C GLY A 142 10.61 0.61 -10.43
N GLY A 143 9.82 0.99 -9.42
CA GLY A 143 9.94 0.43 -8.08
C GLY A 143 9.74 -1.08 -8.01
N VAL A 144 8.81 -1.66 -8.78
CA VAL A 144 8.62 -3.13 -8.81
C VAL A 144 9.72 -3.83 -9.58
N TYR A 145 10.22 -3.21 -10.67
CA TYR A 145 11.40 -3.71 -11.37
C TYR A 145 12.60 -3.81 -10.43
N GLY A 146 12.91 -2.74 -9.69
CA GLY A 146 14.16 -2.62 -8.93
C GLY A 146 14.15 -3.28 -7.55
N ASP A 147 13.00 -3.45 -6.92
CA ASP A 147 12.89 -4.03 -5.57
C ASP A 147 13.53 -5.42 -5.53
N LYS A 148 14.53 -5.57 -4.66
CA LYS A 148 15.32 -6.80 -4.50
C LYS A 148 14.67 -7.83 -3.58
N ALA A 149 13.80 -7.40 -2.68
CA ALA A 149 13.17 -8.28 -1.70
C ALA A 149 11.87 -8.89 -2.24
N LYS A 150 11.05 -8.08 -2.90
CA LYS A 150 9.71 -8.48 -3.38
C LYS A 150 9.53 -8.31 -4.89
N GLY A 151 10.37 -7.49 -5.52
CA GLY A 151 10.28 -7.19 -6.95
C GLY A 151 11.07 -8.13 -7.85
N LEU A 152 11.51 -7.61 -9.00
CA LEU A 152 12.23 -8.38 -10.02
C LEU A 152 13.76 -8.30 -9.90
N ALA A 153 14.29 -7.44 -9.01
CA ALA A 153 15.72 -7.12 -8.93
C ALA A 153 16.36 -6.74 -10.29
N ASP A 154 15.56 -6.14 -11.18
CA ASP A 154 15.99 -5.69 -12.50
C ASP A 154 16.37 -4.20 -12.46
N GLY A 155 17.63 -3.94 -12.13
CA GLY A 155 18.14 -2.57 -12.04
C GLY A 155 18.12 -1.81 -13.37
N LYS A 156 18.21 -2.49 -14.52
CA LYS A 156 18.18 -1.82 -15.82
C LYS A 156 16.77 -1.35 -16.14
N ALA A 157 15.79 -2.24 -16.07
CA ALA A 157 14.39 -1.89 -16.32
C ALA A 157 13.87 -0.85 -15.30
N ALA A 158 14.33 -0.92 -14.04
CA ALA A 158 14.02 0.08 -13.03
C ALA A 158 14.55 1.47 -13.43
N LYS A 159 15.83 1.58 -13.82
CA LYS A 159 16.43 2.84 -14.29
C LYS A 159 15.71 3.38 -15.51
N ASP A 160 15.43 2.53 -16.50
CA ASP A 160 14.75 2.94 -17.74
C ASP A 160 13.34 3.50 -17.45
N ALA A 161 12.55 2.83 -16.59
CA ALA A 161 11.21 3.29 -16.21
C ALA A 161 11.25 4.57 -15.36
N LEU A 162 12.18 4.67 -14.39
CA LEU A 162 12.30 5.83 -13.51
C LEU A 162 12.84 7.08 -14.22
N ALA A 163 13.70 6.90 -15.24
CA ALA A 163 14.13 8.00 -16.10
C ALA A 163 12.95 8.60 -16.87
N GLN A 164 12.11 7.75 -17.48
CA GLN A 164 10.88 8.21 -18.15
C GLN A 164 9.89 8.84 -17.17
N ALA A 165 9.80 8.31 -15.95
CA ALA A 165 8.98 8.90 -14.89
C ALA A 165 9.48 10.31 -14.50
N THR A 166 10.80 10.50 -14.44
CA THR A 166 11.44 11.80 -14.17
C THR A 166 11.12 12.79 -15.27
N GLU A 167 11.28 12.40 -16.54
CA GLU A 167 10.95 13.25 -17.69
C GLU A 167 9.47 13.68 -17.67
N ALA A 168 8.56 12.75 -17.37
CA ALA A 168 7.15 13.05 -17.23
C ALA A 168 6.87 14.02 -16.07
N ALA A 169 7.53 13.83 -14.92
CA ALA A 169 7.37 14.72 -13.76
C ALA A 169 7.87 16.15 -14.04
N GLU A 170 8.97 16.31 -14.78
CA GLU A 170 9.51 17.62 -15.16
C GLU A 170 8.56 18.39 -16.09
N LYS A 171 7.78 17.69 -16.93
CA LYS A 171 6.76 18.26 -17.80
C LYS A 171 5.44 18.60 -17.07
N ALA A 172 5.26 18.18 -15.82
CA ALA A 172 4.07 18.51 -15.07
C ALA A 172 4.00 20.02 -14.77
N ASP A 173 2.78 20.55 -14.75
CA ASP A 173 2.51 21.89 -14.26
C ASP A 173 3.10 22.09 -12.87
N GLU A 174 3.60 23.30 -12.61
CA GLU A 174 4.29 23.64 -11.37
C GLU A 174 3.51 23.22 -10.12
N ARG A 175 2.19 23.45 -10.14
CA ARG A 175 1.27 23.07 -9.06
C ARG A 175 1.31 21.57 -8.70
N PHE A 176 1.54 20.69 -9.67
CA PHE A 176 1.50 19.23 -9.49
C PHE A 176 2.87 18.58 -9.63
N ARG A 177 3.91 19.34 -10.02
CA ARG A 177 5.27 18.84 -10.20
C ARG A 177 5.82 18.20 -8.95
N ALA A 178 5.57 18.78 -7.77
CA ALA A 178 6.00 18.19 -6.51
C ALA A 178 5.35 16.81 -6.25
N GLU A 179 4.08 16.61 -6.58
CA GLU A 179 3.42 15.30 -6.47
C GLU A 179 4.11 14.27 -7.38
N ALA A 180 4.35 14.64 -8.63
CA ALA A 180 5.00 13.77 -9.60
C ALA A 180 6.43 13.40 -9.18
N LEU A 181 7.23 14.39 -8.75
CA LEU A 181 8.60 14.18 -8.26
C LEU A 181 8.65 13.31 -6.99
N ALA A 182 7.66 13.43 -6.10
CA ALA A 182 7.55 12.56 -4.93
C ALA A 182 7.38 11.09 -5.32
N ALA A 183 6.50 10.79 -6.29
CA ALA A 183 6.32 9.44 -6.80
C ALA A 183 7.63 8.88 -7.38
N VAL A 184 8.35 9.69 -8.16
CA VAL A 184 9.65 9.33 -8.76
C VAL A 184 10.71 9.04 -7.68
N ALA A 185 10.85 9.92 -6.69
CA ALA A 185 11.83 9.79 -5.62
C ALA A 185 11.58 8.54 -4.74
N LEU A 186 10.31 8.24 -4.44
CA LEU A 186 9.92 6.98 -3.79
C LEU A 186 10.22 5.76 -4.67
N GLY A 187 10.00 5.85 -5.98
CA GLY A 187 10.32 4.80 -6.94
C GLY A 187 11.82 4.47 -6.96
N TYR A 188 12.70 5.48 -6.98
CA TYR A 188 14.15 5.30 -6.87
C TYR A 188 14.53 4.66 -5.53
N THR A 189 13.93 5.11 -4.43
CA THR A 189 14.19 4.59 -3.09
C THR A 189 13.84 3.09 -3.01
N ARG A 190 12.64 2.71 -3.46
CA ARG A 190 12.20 1.30 -3.50
C ARG A 190 13.08 0.43 -4.40
N SER A 191 13.65 1.02 -5.44
CA SER A 191 14.57 0.33 -6.37
C SER A 191 16.00 0.20 -5.83
N GLY A 192 16.30 0.74 -4.65
CA GLY A 192 17.65 0.75 -4.07
C GLY A 192 18.63 1.67 -4.83
N LEU A 193 18.11 2.65 -5.55
CA LEU A 193 18.89 3.65 -6.31
C LEU A 193 19.03 4.92 -5.46
N ALA A 194 19.77 4.83 -4.36
CA ALA A 194 19.83 5.86 -3.32
C ALA A 194 20.37 7.22 -3.79
N ASP A 195 21.36 7.22 -4.69
CA ASP A 195 21.94 8.47 -5.22
C ASP A 195 20.91 9.23 -6.06
N ALA A 196 20.27 8.54 -7.02
CA ALA A 196 19.20 9.12 -7.83
C ALA A 196 17.99 9.54 -6.97
N ALA A 197 17.66 8.78 -5.92
CA ALA A 197 16.63 9.20 -4.96
C ALA A 197 17.00 10.51 -4.27
N SER A 198 18.27 10.67 -3.87
CA SER A 198 18.77 11.89 -3.20
C SER A 198 18.69 13.12 -4.11
N ASP A 199 19.04 12.97 -5.39
CA ASP A 199 18.93 14.04 -6.38
C ASP A 199 17.47 14.45 -6.60
N MET A 200 16.56 13.47 -6.71
CA MET A 200 15.14 13.74 -6.90
C MET A 200 14.49 14.41 -5.69
N VAL A 201 14.95 14.10 -4.48
CA VAL A 201 14.49 14.78 -3.28
C VAL A 201 14.86 16.26 -3.30
N GLY A 202 16.05 16.62 -3.78
CA GLY A 202 16.44 18.03 -3.94
C GLY A 202 15.46 18.80 -4.83
N LYS A 203 15.15 18.24 -6.01
CA LYS A 203 14.15 18.81 -6.94
C LYS A 203 12.76 18.90 -6.32
N LEU A 204 12.35 17.86 -5.59
CA LEU A 204 11.06 17.81 -4.90
C LEU A 204 10.96 18.89 -3.83
N GLU A 205 11.99 19.09 -3.01
CA GLU A 205 12.00 20.13 -1.99
C GLU A 205 11.90 21.53 -2.59
N GLU A 206 12.65 21.79 -3.66
CA GLU A 206 12.60 23.07 -4.38
C GLU A 206 11.17 23.32 -4.90
N ALA A 207 10.59 22.35 -5.59
CA ALA A 207 9.22 22.43 -6.07
C ALA A 207 8.22 22.63 -4.91
N ALA A 208 8.37 21.89 -3.81
CA ALA A 208 7.50 21.99 -2.64
C ALA A 208 7.58 23.38 -1.97
N LYS A 209 8.79 23.94 -1.83
CA LYS A 209 9.00 25.25 -1.20
C LYS A 209 8.45 26.38 -2.06
N GLY A 210 8.46 26.24 -3.38
CA GLY A 210 7.89 27.18 -4.34
C GLY A 210 6.35 27.19 -4.39
N LEU A 211 5.66 26.18 -3.84
CA LEU A 211 4.20 26.17 -3.83
C LEU A 211 3.63 27.27 -2.92
N GLU A 212 2.74 28.09 -3.48
CA GLU A 212 2.01 29.12 -2.73
C GLU A 212 0.79 28.56 -1.99
N GLU A 213 0.10 27.57 -2.59
CA GLU A 213 -1.09 26.97 -2.01
C GLU A 213 -0.70 26.12 -0.77
N PRO A 214 -1.14 26.47 0.45
CA PRO A 214 -0.61 25.87 1.67
C PRO A 214 -0.87 24.37 1.80
N ARG A 215 -1.98 23.86 1.28
CA ARG A 215 -2.27 22.42 1.34
C ARG A 215 -1.33 21.64 0.44
N ALA A 216 -1.17 22.06 -0.82
CA ALA A 216 -0.24 21.46 -1.76
C ALA A 216 1.19 21.50 -1.21
N LYS A 217 1.61 22.64 -0.63
CA LYS A 217 2.91 22.78 0.04
C LYS A 217 3.08 21.78 1.17
N ALA A 218 2.09 21.64 2.06
CA ALA A 218 2.15 20.71 3.18
C ALA A 218 2.26 19.25 2.72
N GLU A 219 1.43 18.85 1.74
CA GLU A 219 1.45 17.48 1.19
C GLU A 219 2.79 17.18 0.50
N ALA A 220 3.35 18.13 -0.26
CA ALA A 220 4.63 17.99 -0.93
C ALA A 220 5.82 17.91 0.04
N LEU A 221 5.87 18.77 1.06
CA LEU A 221 6.93 18.75 2.08
C LEU A 221 6.88 17.45 2.91
N ALA A 222 5.69 16.97 3.25
CA ALA A 222 5.52 15.68 3.93
C ALA A 222 6.01 14.49 3.06
N ALA A 223 5.79 14.56 1.75
CA ALA A 223 6.31 13.56 0.83
C ALA A 223 7.86 13.62 0.74
N ALA A 224 8.44 14.81 0.65
CA ALA A 224 9.89 15.01 0.69
C ALA A 224 10.53 14.44 1.96
N ALA A 225 9.91 14.70 3.11
CA ALA A 225 10.36 14.15 4.39
C ALA A 225 10.39 12.61 4.41
N ASN A 226 9.35 11.96 3.87
CA ASN A 226 9.32 10.49 3.80
C ASN A 226 10.49 9.93 2.99
N VAL A 227 10.87 10.58 1.88
CA VAL A 227 12.00 10.12 1.08
C VAL A 227 13.32 10.37 1.80
N LYS A 228 13.51 11.53 2.45
CA LYS A 228 14.69 11.81 3.29
C LYS A 228 14.88 10.74 4.36
N ALA A 229 13.79 10.37 5.04
CA ALA A 229 13.86 9.37 6.10
C ALA A 229 14.26 7.99 5.60
N GLN A 230 13.70 7.57 4.45
CA GLN A 230 14.06 6.30 3.82
C GLN A 230 15.50 6.28 3.28
N THR A 231 16.07 7.45 2.98
CA THR A 231 17.48 7.62 2.59
C THR A 231 18.41 7.92 3.78
N GLY A 232 17.91 7.79 5.01
CA GLY A 232 18.71 7.89 6.24
C GLY A 232 18.87 9.31 6.81
N LYS A 233 18.32 10.34 6.15
CA LYS A 233 18.41 11.75 6.54
C LYS A 233 17.29 12.14 7.50
N LYS A 234 17.27 11.52 8.69
CA LYS A 234 16.16 11.63 9.66
C LYS A 234 15.96 13.05 10.20
N ASP A 235 17.03 13.78 10.48
CA ASP A 235 16.91 15.14 11.03
C ASP A 235 16.36 16.12 10.00
N GLU A 236 16.80 16.00 8.73
CA GLU A 236 16.23 16.76 7.61
C GLU A 236 14.75 16.41 7.38
N ALA A 237 14.40 15.12 7.46
CA ALA A 237 13.00 14.68 7.38
C ALA A 237 12.15 15.31 8.48
N LYS A 238 12.65 15.36 9.72
CA LYS A 238 11.95 15.99 10.83
C LYS A 238 11.72 17.49 10.58
N ALA A 239 12.73 18.22 10.12
CA ALA A 239 12.60 19.65 9.80
C ALA A 239 11.52 19.89 8.73
N LEU A 240 11.52 19.08 7.66
CA LEU A 240 10.50 19.15 6.62
C LEU A 240 9.09 18.82 7.13
N LEU A 241 8.94 17.90 8.08
CA LEU A 241 7.65 17.59 8.70
C LEU A 241 7.14 18.74 9.59
N ASP A 242 8.04 19.40 10.30
CA ASP A 242 7.70 20.58 11.11
C ASP A 242 7.23 21.74 10.20
N GLU A 243 7.90 21.98 9.07
CA GLU A 243 7.46 22.92 8.03
C GLU A 243 6.12 22.52 7.39
N ALA A 244 5.95 21.23 7.06
CA ALA A 244 4.72 20.70 6.48
C ALA A 244 3.53 20.88 7.44
N ALA A 245 3.73 20.66 8.74
CA ALA A 245 2.72 20.87 9.76
C ALA A 245 2.32 22.35 9.87
N ALA A 246 3.29 23.26 9.80
CA ALA A 246 3.02 24.70 9.78
C ALA A 246 2.17 25.11 8.56
N ALA A 247 2.53 24.64 7.36
CA ALA A 247 1.78 24.88 6.14
C ALA A 247 0.35 24.27 6.20
N ALA A 248 0.20 23.06 6.73
CA ALA A 248 -1.12 22.44 6.90
C ALA A 248 -2.02 23.26 7.83
N LYS A 249 -1.46 23.84 8.90
CA LYS A 249 -2.19 24.67 9.87
C LYS A 249 -2.63 26.01 9.27
N SER A 250 -1.91 26.55 8.30
CA SER A 250 -2.25 27.83 7.64
C SER A 250 -3.33 27.71 6.56
N VAL A 251 -3.70 26.50 6.12
CA VAL A 251 -4.77 26.29 5.13
C VAL A 251 -6.09 26.87 5.62
N GLU A 252 -6.73 27.80 4.91
CA GLU A 252 -7.95 28.48 5.40
C GLU A 252 -9.20 27.61 5.40
N ARG A 253 -9.47 26.92 4.28
CA ARG A 253 -10.67 26.09 4.12
C ARG A 253 -10.62 24.88 5.05
N ALA A 254 -11.62 24.76 5.93
CA ALA A 254 -11.69 23.73 6.98
C ALA A 254 -11.49 22.30 6.44
N GLU A 255 -12.15 21.97 5.34
CA GLU A 255 -12.01 20.66 4.68
C GLU A 255 -10.57 20.41 4.21
N SER A 256 -9.98 21.39 3.51
CA SER A 256 -8.62 21.30 3.00
C SER A 256 -7.59 21.24 4.12
N ARG A 257 -7.79 21.99 5.21
CA ARG A 257 -6.95 21.96 6.41
C ARG A 257 -6.95 20.57 7.04
N ALA A 258 -8.13 19.98 7.21
CA ALA A 258 -8.25 18.64 7.79
C ALA A 258 -7.54 17.58 6.91
N TYR A 259 -7.67 17.65 5.59
CA TYR A 259 -6.94 16.73 4.69
C TYR A 259 -5.42 16.93 4.74
N ALA A 260 -4.95 18.19 4.74
CA ALA A 260 -3.52 18.50 4.86
C ALA A 260 -2.95 17.96 6.17
N LEU A 261 -3.63 18.20 7.30
CA LEU A 261 -3.22 17.71 8.61
C LEU A 261 -3.18 16.18 8.68
N VAL A 262 -4.14 15.48 8.04
CA VAL A 262 -4.11 14.01 7.92
C VAL A 262 -2.92 13.52 7.13
N ALA A 263 -2.56 14.19 6.02
CA ALA A 263 -1.41 13.83 5.21
C ALA A 263 -0.10 13.97 6.01
N VAL A 264 0.08 15.10 6.69
CA VAL A 264 1.28 15.33 7.53
C VAL A 264 1.32 14.37 8.73
N ALA A 265 0.18 14.11 9.39
CA ALA A 265 0.12 13.15 10.49
C ALA A 265 0.51 11.73 10.04
N THR A 266 0.09 11.33 8.83
CA THR A 266 0.47 10.03 8.25
C THR A 266 1.98 9.96 8.02
N ALA A 267 2.59 11.03 7.51
CA ALA A 267 4.03 11.09 7.33
C ALA A 267 4.78 11.10 8.66
N LEU A 268 4.32 11.85 9.68
CA LEU A 268 4.89 11.84 11.03
C LEU A 268 4.90 10.43 11.62
N ASP A 269 3.79 9.70 11.56
CA ASP A 269 3.72 8.32 12.06
C ASP A 269 4.65 7.37 11.28
N ALA A 270 4.73 7.51 9.95
CA ALA A 270 5.68 6.75 9.14
C ALA A 270 7.15 7.01 9.53
N ASN A 271 7.43 8.17 10.12
CA ASN A 271 8.73 8.59 10.63
C ASN A 271 8.93 8.31 12.13
N GLY A 272 8.01 7.58 12.76
CA GLY A 272 8.08 7.22 14.19
C GLY A 272 7.61 8.31 15.15
N ALA A 273 7.10 9.44 14.64
CA ALA A 273 6.59 10.57 15.42
C ALA A 273 5.07 10.40 15.70
N THR A 274 4.67 9.24 16.22
CA THR A 274 3.25 8.89 16.43
C THR A 274 2.54 9.82 17.40
N LYS A 275 3.24 10.36 18.40
CA LYS A 275 2.66 11.33 19.36
C LYS A 275 2.33 12.65 18.68
N GLU A 276 3.24 13.19 17.86
CA GLU A 276 2.98 14.38 17.05
C GLU A 276 1.87 14.13 16.03
N ALA A 277 1.85 12.96 15.38
CA ALA A 277 0.79 12.56 14.47
C ALA A 277 -0.60 12.60 15.14
N LEU A 278 -0.74 12.00 16.33
CA LEU A 278 -1.98 12.03 17.11
C LEU A 278 -2.38 13.46 17.50
N SER A 279 -1.41 14.35 17.77
CA SER A 279 -1.70 15.76 18.02
C SER A 279 -2.29 16.45 16.79
N LEU A 280 -1.70 16.25 15.61
CA LEU A 280 -2.23 16.81 14.37
C LEU A 280 -3.60 16.22 14.01
N LEU A 281 -3.86 14.94 14.28
CA LEU A 281 -5.18 14.34 14.04
C LEU A 281 -6.28 14.94 14.93
N LYS A 282 -5.96 15.35 16.16
CA LYS A 282 -6.90 16.11 17.00
C LYS A 282 -7.23 17.47 16.38
N GLU A 283 -6.24 18.15 15.79
CA GLU A 283 -6.47 19.40 15.05
C GLU A 283 -7.27 19.15 13.75
N ALA A 284 -7.00 18.04 13.07
CA ALA A 284 -7.73 17.63 11.87
C ALA A 284 -9.20 17.34 12.17
N ASP A 285 -9.51 16.66 13.28
CA ASP A 285 -10.91 16.41 13.71
C ASP A 285 -11.62 17.73 14.00
N LYS A 286 -10.96 18.67 14.70
CA LYS A 286 -11.52 20.02 14.93
C LYS A 286 -11.80 20.78 13.63
N ALA A 287 -10.92 20.69 12.63
CA ALA A 287 -11.13 21.30 11.33
C ALA A 287 -12.25 20.59 10.55
N ALA A 288 -12.27 19.26 10.58
CA ALA A 288 -13.27 18.43 9.94
C ALA A 288 -14.70 18.73 10.44
N ASN A 289 -14.89 18.91 11.75
CA ASN A 289 -16.19 19.28 12.34
C ASN A 289 -16.66 20.72 11.98
N LYS A 290 -15.84 21.52 11.30
CA LYS A 290 -16.22 22.86 10.80
C LYS A 290 -16.60 22.86 9.31
N VAL A 291 -16.60 21.71 8.65
CA VAL A 291 -17.02 21.59 7.26
C VAL A 291 -18.54 21.78 7.18
N ALA A 292 -18.98 22.71 6.33
CA ALA A 292 -20.40 23.07 6.24
C ALA A 292 -21.26 21.95 5.63
N GLU A 293 -20.74 21.28 4.60
CA GLU A 293 -21.44 20.21 3.91
C GLU A 293 -21.47 18.93 4.76
N PRO A 294 -22.65 18.45 5.22
CA PRO A 294 -22.73 17.36 6.19
C PRO A 294 -22.10 16.04 5.73
N ASP A 295 -22.26 15.69 4.45
CA ASP A 295 -21.70 14.44 3.90
C ASP A 295 -20.17 14.52 3.77
N ALA A 296 -19.65 15.69 3.38
CA ALA A 296 -18.22 15.93 3.33
C ALA A 296 -17.62 15.91 4.74
N MET A 297 -18.26 16.60 5.70
CA MET A 297 -17.91 16.59 7.12
C MET A 297 -17.82 15.17 7.65
N LYS A 298 -18.88 14.37 7.46
CA LYS A 298 -18.92 12.99 7.93
C LYS A 298 -17.78 12.16 7.34
N THR A 299 -17.56 12.27 6.02
CA THR A 299 -16.50 11.56 5.30
C THR A 299 -15.12 11.86 5.89
N ILE A 300 -14.82 13.12 6.15
CA ILE A 300 -13.51 13.51 6.68
C ILE A 300 -13.35 13.15 8.17
N VAL A 301 -14.40 13.30 8.98
CA VAL A 301 -14.40 12.91 10.39
C VAL A 301 -14.16 11.41 10.54
N ASP A 302 -14.89 10.58 9.77
CA ASP A 302 -14.73 9.13 9.80
C ASP A 302 -13.29 8.73 9.41
N LYS A 303 -12.71 9.39 8.39
CA LYS A 303 -11.32 9.19 7.98
C LYS A 303 -10.33 9.55 9.09
N VAL A 304 -10.46 10.73 9.69
CA VAL A 304 -9.57 11.19 10.77
C VAL A 304 -9.63 10.23 11.95
N ARG A 305 -10.84 9.89 12.42
CA ARG A 305 -11.03 9.03 13.59
C ARG A 305 -10.57 7.60 13.36
N ALA A 306 -10.81 7.06 12.16
CA ALA A 306 -10.29 5.75 11.79
C ALA A 306 -8.75 5.70 11.88
N LEU A 307 -8.07 6.74 11.39
CA LEU A 307 -6.63 6.85 11.49
C LEU A 307 -6.18 7.02 12.94
N THR A 308 -6.80 7.90 13.72
CA THR A 308 -6.50 8.07 15.16
C THR A 308 -6.58 6.75 15.91
N MET A 309 -7.68 6.01 15.76
CA MET A 309 -7.86 4.70 16.39
C MET A 309 -6.84 3.66 15.92
N ALA A 310 -6.34 3.76 14.69
CA ALA A 310 -5.30 2.86 14.20
C ALA A 310 -3.94 3.17 14.84
N LEU A 311 -3.62 4.46 15.04
CA LEU A 311 -2.37 4.89 15.66
C LEU A 311 -2.34 4.66 17.16
N GLU A 312 -3.46 4.83 17.87
CA GLU A 312 -3.57 4.56 19.32
C GLU A 312 -3.38 3.07 19.69
N LYS A 313 -3.46 2.16 18.71
CA LYS A 313 -3.29 0.71 18.91
C LYS A 313 -1.85 0.21 18.69
N LYS A 314 -0.93 1.08 18.26
CA LYS A 314 0.48 0.75 18.07
C LYS A 314 1.23 0.84 19.39
#